data_AF-L7LLI3-F1
#
_entry.id   AF-L7LLI3-F1
#
_cell.length_a   1.000
_cell.length_b   1.000
_cell.length_c   1.000
_cell.angle_alpha   90.00
_cell.angle_beta   90.00
_cell.angle_gamma   90.00
#
_symmetry.space_group_name_H-M   'P 1'
#
loop_
_entity.id
_entity.type
_entity.pdbx_description
1 polymer ?
#
loop_
_entity_poly.entity_id
_entity_poly.type
_entity_poly.pdbx_seq_one_letter_code
_entity_poly.pdbx_strand_id
1 'polypeptide(L)'
;MTTDRERMLAGELYRDADPELVGLRKACARLLDRFNATAADEDGVRDALLRELLGGLGEGSWVMPRQMRAGSVVTRDLPDHVFAAGNPARVIRELPIEA
;
A
#
# COMPACT_ATOMS: atom_id res chain seq x y z
N MET A 1 -25.10 14.70 -5.57
CA MET A 1 -24.51 14.16 -6.82
C MET A 1 -23.39 13.23 -6.42
N THR A 2 -23.33 12.03 -6.98
CA THR A 2 -22.26 11.07 -6.72
C THR A 2 -20.92 11.62 -7.23
N THR A 3 -19.88 11.57 -6.41
CA THR A 3 -18.52 12.04 -6.79
C THR A 3 -17.82 11.03 -7.70
N ASP A 4 -16.76 11.46 -8.39
CA ASP A 4 -15.93 10.52 -9.18
C ASP A 4 -15.24 9.48 -8.30
N ARG A 5 -14.93 9.83 -7.04
CA ARG A 5 -14.40 8.89 -6.05
C ARG A 5 -15.41 7.81 -5.67
N GLU A 6 -16.67 8.17 -5.42
CA GLU A 6 -17.73 7.20 -5.11
C GLU A 6 -17.96 6.23 -6.29
N ARG A 7 -17.98 6.75 -7.53
CA ARG A 7 -18.06 5.92 -8.75
C ARG A 7 -16.87 4.97 -8.89
N MET A 8 -15.65 5.46 -8.68
CA MET A 8 -14.43 4.65 -8.71
C MET A 8 -14.50 3.49 -7.71
N LEU A 9 -14.92 3.76 -6.47
CA LEU A 9 -15.04 2.74 -5.42
C LEU A 9 -16.16 1.73 -5.71
N ALA A 10 -17.22 2.15 -6.39
CA ALA A 10 -18.30 1.29 -6.85
C ALA A 10 -17.95 0.47 -8.11
N GLY A 11 -16.79 0.72 -8.74
CA GLY A 11 -16.39 0.08 -10.00
C GLY A 11 -17.12 0.62 -11.23
N GLU A 12 -17.74 1.79 -11.12
CA GLU A 12 -18.44 2.48 -12.20
C GLU A 12 -17.48 3.33 -13.05
N LEU A 13 -17.92 3.77 -14.23
CA LEU A 13 -17.16 4.72 -15.04
C LEU A 13 -16.98 6.05 -14.28
N TYR A 14 -15.73 6.46 -14.11
CA TYR A 14 -15.35 7.70 -13.44
C TYR A 14 -14.35 8.50 -14.30
N ARG A 15 -14.20 9.79 -14.02
CA ARG A 15 -13.22 10.66 -14.67
C ARG A 15 -11.89 10.56 -13.92
N ASP A 16 -10.91 9.92 -14.53
CA ASP A 16 -9.56 9.81 -13.93
C ASP A 16 -8.93 11.18 -13.64
N ALA A 17 -9.17 12.17 -14.51
CA ALA A 17 -8.65 13.52 -14.37
C ALA A 17 -9.39 14.38 -13.31
N ASP A 18 -10.33 13.80 -12.54
CA ASP A 18 -11.01 14.53 -11.48
C ASP A 18 -9.99 15.08 -10.44
N PRO A 19 -10.11 16.36 -10.03
CA PRO A 19 -9.14 16.98 -9.12
C PRO A 19 -8.97 16.25 -7.78
N GLU A 20 -10.03 15.63 -7.25
CA GLU A 20 -9.96 14.85 -6.00
C GLU A 20 -9.07 13.62 -6.20
N LEU A 21 -9.32 12.85 -7.26
CA LEU A 21 -8.55 11.63 -7.59
C LEU A 21 -7.10 11.94 -7.96
N VAL A 22 -6.86 13.02 -8.69
CA VAL A 22 -5.50 13.52 -8.96
C VAL A 22 -4.80 13.92 -7.66
N GLY A 23 -5.50 14.61 -6.76
CA GLY A 23 -4.98 14.99 -5.45
C GLY A 23 -4.57 13.79 -4.60
N LEU A 24 -5.45 12.77 -4.52
CA LEU A 24 -5.19 11.52 -3.82
C LEU A 24 -3.98 10.78 -4.39
N ARG A 25 -3.89 10.63 -5.72
CA ARG A 25 -2.73 9.98 -6.35
C ARG A 25 -1.42 10.70 -6.08
N LYS A 26 -1.42 12.03 -6.11
CA LYS A 26 -0.22 12.83 -5.76
C LYS A 26 0.16 12.66 -4.29
N ALA A 27 -0.81 12.54 -3.39
CA ALA A 27 -0.55 12.26 -1.98
C ALA A 27 0.10 10.88 -1.78
N CYS A 28 -0.48 9.83 -2.37
CA CYS A 28 0.09 8.48 -2.32
C CYS A 28 1.49 8.43 -2.94
N ALA A 29 1.71 9.09 -4.07
CA ALA A 29 3.02 9.16 -4.72
C ALA A 29 4.09 9.77 -3.81
N ARG A 30 3.78 10.86 -3.10
CA ARG A 30 4.72 11.47 -2.14
C ARG A 30 5.09 10.54 -0.99
N LEU A 31 4.15 9.74 -0.50
CA LEU A 31 4.42 8.76 0.56
C LEU A 31 5.28 7.61 0.04
N LEU A 32 4.99 7.11 -1.17
CA LEU A 32 5.81 6.10 -1.83
C LEU A 32 7.23 6.59 -2.09
N ASP A 33 7.41 7.83 -2.52
CA ASP A 33 8.73 8.42 -2.75
C ASP A 33 9.54 8.47 -1.44
N ARG A 34 8.91 8.92 -0.34
CA ARG A 34 9.52 8.92 0.99
C ARG A 34 9.89 7.51 1.44
N PHE A 35 8.98 6.55 1.29
CA PHE A 35 9.19 5.15 1.68
C PHE A 35 10.35 4.54 0.90
N ASN A 36 10.38 4.73 -0.42
CA ASN A 36 11.44 4.23 -1.28
C ASN A 36 12.80 4.90 -1.02
N ALA A 37 12.82 6.12 -0.47
CA ALA A 37 14.06 6.83 -0.14
C ALA A 37 14.72 6.35 1.19
N THR A 38 13.99 5.68 2.08
CA THR A 38 14.50 5.24 3.41
C THR A 38 15.72 4.32 3.35
N ALA A 39 16.75 4.56 4.18
CA ALA A 39 17.94 3.74 4.35
C ALA A 39 17.62 2.34 4.91
N ALA A 40 18.54 1.38 4.76
CA ALA A 40 18.29 -0.03 5.08
C ALA A 40 18.06 -0.30 6.58
N ASP A 41 18.42 0.63 7.45
CA ASP A 41 18.32 0.59 8.90
C ASP A 41 17.21 1.49 9.48
N GLU A 42 16.42 2.16 8.62
CA GLU A 42 15.32 3.06 9.02
C GLU A 42 13.97 2.33 9.15
N ASP A 43 13.95 1.19 9.84
CA ASP A 43 12.77 0.32 9.88
C ASP A 43 11.56 0.97 10.55
N GLY A 44 11.77 1.75 11.61
CA GLY A 44 10.69 2.50 12.27
C GLY A 44 10.07 3.58 11.36
N VAL A 45 10.87 4.24 10.52
CA VAL A 45 10.38 5.22 9.55
C VAL A 45 9.59 4.52 8.45
N ARG A 46 10.04 3.35 8.00
CA ARG A 46 9.34 2.54 7.01
C ARG A 46 7.99 2.03 7.49
N ASP A 47 7.92 1.49 8.70
CA ASP A 47 6.66 1.03 9.27
C ASP A 47 5.64 2.18 9.35
N ALA A 48 6.07 3.35 9.84
CA ALA A 48 5.22 4.54 9.90
C ALA A 48 4.69 4.97 8.51
N LEU A 49 5.57 5.01 7.50
CA LEU A 49 5.19 5.38 6.13
C LEU A 49 4.26 4.35 5.48
N LEU A 50 4.48 3.06 5.74
CA LEU A 50 3.61 1.99 5.23
C LEU A 50 2.22 2.03 5.85
N ARG A 51 2.13 2.26 7.17
CA ARG A 51 0.84 2.43 7.85
C ARG A 51 0.08 3.64 7.34
N GLU A 52 0.77 4.75 7.11
CA GLU A 52 0.16 5.95 6.49
C GLU A 52 -0.31 5.67 5.06
N LEU A 53 0.48 4.96 4.26
CA LEU A 53 0.15 4.64 2.86
C LEU A 53 -1.02 3.67 2.71
N LEU A 54 -1.06 2.61 3.53
CA LEU A 54 -2.04 1.53 3.41
C LEU A 54 -3.30 1.76 4.25
N GLY A 55 -3.25 2.63 5.26
CA GLY A 55 -4.36 2.85 6.20
C GLY A 55 -4.48 1.74 7.26
N GLY A 56 -4.04 0.52 6.95
CA GLY A 56 -3.96 -0.63 7.86
C GLY A 56 -2.83 -1.56 7.48
N LEU A 57 -2.04 -1.99 8.48
CA LEU A 57 -1.01 -3.00 8.32
C LEU A 57 -0.97 -3.86 9.58
N GLY A 58 -1.12 -5.17 9.40
CA GLY A 58 -1.08 -6.13 10.49
C GLY A 58 0.24 -6.14 11.26
N GLU A 59 0.20 -6.50 12.54
CA GLU A 59 1.39 -6.66 13.37
C GLU A 59 2.33 -7.72 12.77
N GLY A 60 3.64 -7.45 12.81
CA GLY A 60 4.65 -8.32 12.20
C GLY A 60 4.64 -8.38 10.66
N SER A 61 3.82 -7.57 9.98
CA SER A 61 3.85 -7.50 8.51
C SER A 61 5.10 -6.77 8.01
N TRP A 62 5.79 -7.37 7.04
CA TRP A 62 6.97 -6.78 6.42
C TRP A 62 6.76 -6.56 4.92
N VAL A 63 6.82 -5.30 4.49
CA VAL A 63 6.83 -4.95 3.06
C VAL A 63 8.26 -4.62 2.68
N MET A 64 8.85 -5.46 1.84
CA MET A 64 10.23 -5.30 1.38
C MET A 64 10.44 -3.93 0.71
N PRO A 65 11.26 -3.04 1.30
CA PRO A 65 11.62 -1.78 0.67
C PRO A 65 12.70 -2.01 -0.38
N ARG A 66 12.61 -1.22 -1.46
CA ARG A 66 13.63 -1.06 -2.51
C ARG A 66 13.98 -2.30 -3.36
N GLN A 67 13.56 -2.20 -4.62
CA GLN A 67 14.28 -2.62 -5.83
C GLN A 67 14.85 -4.04 -5.89
N MET A 68 14.00 -5.01 -6.26
CA MET A 68 14.11 -5.78 -7.51
C MET A 68 12.94 -6.80 -7.50
N ARG A 69 11.82 -6.48 -8.17
CA ARG A 69 10.53 -7.22 -8.15
C ARG A 69 9.89 -7.26 -6.74
N ALA A 70 8.81 -6.54 -6.49
CA ALA A 70 7.54 -6.86 -7.12
C ALA A 70 6.66 -5.61 -7.15
N GLY A 71 6.05 -5.32 -8.30
CA GLY A 71 4.97 -4.33 -8.42
C GLY A 71 3.69 -4.83 -7.76
N SER A 72 3.77 -5.30 -6.52
CA SER A 72 2.64 -5.84 -5.79
C SER A 72 1.71 -4.70 -5.41
N VAL A 73 0.52 -4.67 -6.01
CA VAL A 73 -0.51 -3.68 -5.67
C VAL A 73 -1.31 -4.22 -4.50
N VAL A 74 -1.08 -3.69 -3.30
CA VAL A 74 -1.87 -3.99 -2.11
C VAL A 74 -3.19 -3.22 -2.22
N THR A 75 -4.28 -3.95 -2.50
CA THR A 75 -5.62 -3.37 -2.71
C THR A 75 -6.52 -3.48 -1.48
N ARG A 76 -6.05 -4.10 -0.41
CA ARG A 76 -6.79 -4.37 0.83
C ARG A 76 -5.81 -4.59 1.98
N ASP A 77 -6.28 -4.48 3.20
CA ASP A 77 -5.49 -4.77 4.40
C ASP A 77 -4.91 -6.19 4.36
N LEU A 78 -3.68 -6.31 4.87
CA LEU A 78 -2.99 -7.59 5.04
C LEU A 78 -3.11 -8.05 6.50
N PRO A 79 -3.51 -9.31 6.75
CA PRO A 79 -3.48 -9.90 8.09
C PRO A 79 -2.07 -9.94 8.69
N ASP A 80 -1.99 -10.09 10.01
CA ASP A 80 -0.74 -10.27 10.73
C ASP A 80 0.02 -11.51 10.25
N HIS A 81 1.35 -11.44 10.26
CA HIS A 81 2.23 -12.58 9.98
C HIS A 81 1.93 -13.32 8.65
N VAL A 82 1.71 -12.60 7.55
CA VAL A 82 1.54 -13.21 6.22
C VAL A 82 2.63 -12.82 5.24
N PHE A 83 2.98 -13.75 4.36
CA PHE A 83 3.71 -13.45 3.13
C PHE A 83 2.69 -13.21 2.01
N ALA A 84 2.64 -11.98 1.49
CA ALA A 84 1.80 -11.61 0.37
C ALA A 84 2.64 -11.08 -0.81
N ALA A 85 2.29 -11.48 -2.03
CA ALA A 85 2.93 -10.97 -3.24
C ALA A 85 1.99 -11.01 -4.46
N GLY A 86 2.42 -10.41 -5.57
CA GLY A 86 1.70 -10.38 -6.84
C GLY A 86 0.95 -9.06 -7.09
N ASN A 87 0.51 -8.85 -8.33
CA ASN A 87 -0.32 -7.71 -8.71
C ASN A 87 -1.69 -8.20 -9.19
N PRO A 88 -2.79 -7.99 -8.42
CA PRO A 88 -2.82 -7.44 -7.06
C PRO A 88 -2.26 -8.42 -6.02
N ALA A 89 -1.80 -7.89 -4.88
CA ALA A 89 -1.20 -8.69 -3.81
C ALA A 89 -2.22 -9.67 -3.23
N ARG A 90 -1.77 -10.91 -3.02
CA ARG A 90 -2.53 -11.97 -2.37
C ARG A 90 -1.67 -12.63 -1.31
N VAL A 91 -2.29 -13.03 -0.20
CA VAL A 91 -1.64 -13.87 0.80
C VAL A 91 -1.27 -15.20 0.13
N ILE A 92 0.02 -15.53 0.16
CA ILE A 92 0.58 -16.76 -0.41
C ILE A 92 0.73 -17.80 0.71
N ARG A 93 1.19 -17.38 1.89
CA ARG A 93 1.32 -18.24 3.07
C ARG A 93 1.39 -17.41 4.36
N GLU A 94 1.11 -18.06 5.48
CA GLU A 94 1.38 -17.54 6.81
C GLU A 94 2.88 -17.68 7.15
N LEU A 95 3.38 -16.77 7.98
CA LEU A 95 4.73 -16.75 8.52
C LEU A 95 4.68 -17.21 9.99
N PRO A 96 5.67 -18.00 10.45
CA PRO A 96 5.72 -18.41 11.84
C PRO A 96 5.90 -17.20 12.76
N ILE A 97 5.22 -17.24 13.91
CA ILE A 97 5.47 -16.31 15.01
C ILE A 97 6.64 -16.89 15.81
N GLU A 98 7.83 -16.33 15.64
CA GLU A 98 8.96 -16.67 16.50
C GLU A 98 8.77 -15.95 17.85
N ALA A 99 8.75 -16.74 18.93
CA ALA A 99 8.56 -16.30 20.31
C ALA A 99 9.87 -15.90 20.99
#